data_AF-A0A3B8KUE7-F1
#
_entry.id   AF-A0A3B8KUE7-F1
#
_cell.length_a   1.000
_cell.length_b   1.000
_cell.length_c   1.000
_cell.angle_alpha   90.00
_cell.angle_beta   90.00
_cell.angle_gamma   90.00
#
_symmetry.space_group_name_H-M   'P 1'
#
loop_
_entity.id
_entity.type
_entity.pdbx_description
1 polymer ?
#
loop_
_entity_poly.entity_id
_entity_poly.type
_entity_poly.pdbx_seq_one_letter_code
_entity_poly.pdbx_strand_id
1 'polypeptide(L)'
;RNYLWQNVSKYSEAVERFQRRHPQTLGMHKMLHDAQRAVDILAGLPAVDANRIGATGHSLGGKEALYLAAFDERIAATVASEGGMGFRFTNWNAPWYLGQGIDDERFPLNHHQLLALVAPRPFLILAGENSSPSASDGDRTWPLVEAALPAWRLYGNRPRLGLYN
;
A
#
# COMPACT_ATOMS: atom_id res chain seq x y z
N ARG A 1 -14.46 9.17 6.03
CA ARG A 1 -13.46 9.28 7.12
C ARG A 1 -12.78 7.93 7.26
N ASN A 2 -11.45 7.89 7.32
CA ASN A 2 -10.70 6.64 7.54
C ASN A 2 -11.20 5.97 8.85
N TYR A 3 -11.30 4.64 8.84
CA TYR A 3 -11.98 3.88 9.88
C TYR A 3 -11.29 3.94 11.26
N LEU A 4 -10.04 4.41 11.34
CA LEU A 4 -9.30 4.56 12.60
C LEU A 4 -9.80 5.72 13.47
N TRP A 5 -10.46 6.71 12.87
CA TRP A 5 -10.91 7.94 13.55
C TRP A 5 -12.44 8.03 13.63
N GLN A 6 -13.06 6.97 14.14
CA GLN A 6 -14.52 6.82 14.22
C GLN A 6 -15.04 7.08 15.64
N ASN A 7 -15.00 8.33 16.10
CA ASN A 7 -15.48 8.76 17.42
C ASN A 7 -14.88 7.94 18.58
N VAL A 8 -13.56 7.70 18.52
CA VAL A 8 -12.77 7.00 19.54
C VAL A 8 -11.58 7.85 19.96
N SER A 9 -11.09 7.65 21.18
CA SER A 9 -9.89 8.33 21.68
C SER A 9 -8.59 7.62 21.30
N LYS A 10 -8.66 6.32 20.95
CA LYS A 10 -7.52 5.49 20.55
C LYS A 10 -7.86 4.69 19.30
N TYR A 11 -6.92 4.57 18.38
CA TYR A 11 -7.10 3.82 17.12
C TYR A 11 -7.39 2.34 17.38
N SER A 12 -6.81 1.76 18.43
CA SER A 12 -7.06 0.37 18.84
C SER A 12 -8.53 0.10 19.14
N GLU A 13 -9.25 1.07 19.69
CA GLU A 13 -10.68 0.93 19.98
C GLU A 13 -11.51 0.88 18.68
N ALA A 14 -11.17 1.72 17.69
CA ALA A 14 -11.81 1.64 16.37
C ALA A 14 -11.54 0.29 15.69
N VAL A 15 -10.32 -0.23 15.81
CA VAL A 15 -9.96 -1.55 15.28
C VAL A 15 -10.76 -2.65 15.97
N GLU A 16 -10.83 -2.65 17.30
CA GLU A 16 -11.60 -3.65 18.05
C GLU A 16 -13.09 -3.61 17.68
N ARG A 17 -13.68 -2.41 17.63
CA ARG A 17 -15.08 -2.21 17.18
C ARG A 17 -15.32 -2.72 15.76
N PHE A 18 -14.34 -2.59 14.87
CA PHE A 18 -14.42 -3.11 13.50
C PHE A 18 -14.30 -4.64 13.49
N GLN A 19 -13.29 -5.21 14.15
CA GLN A 19 -13.05 -6.65 14.22
C GLN A 19 -14.21 -7.40 14.87
N ARG A 20 -14.84 -6.86 15.92
CA ARG A 20 -16.06 -7.47 16.50
C ARG A 20 -17.20 -7.63 15.49
N ARG A 21 -17.32 -6.71 14.54
CA ARG A 21 -18.34 -6.77 13.48
C ARG A 21 -17.91 -7.60 12.28
N HIS A 22 -16.60 -7.69 12.02
CA HIS A 22 -16.02 -8.35 10.85
C HIS A 22 -14.79 -9.20 11.25
N PRO A 23 -14.97 -10.28 12.03
CA PRO A 23 -13.88 -10.97 12.71
C PRO A 23 -12.87 -11.66 11.78
N GLN A 24 -13.24 -11.89 10.52
CA GLN A 24 -12.41 -12.54 9.51
C GLN A 24 -11.67 -11.54 8.61
N THR A 25 -11.69 -10.25 8.94
CA THR A 25 -11.09 -9.21 8.12
C THR A 25 -9.96 -8.48 8.85
N LEU A 26 -8.92 -8.12 8.11
CA LEU A 26 -7.81 -7.31 8.64
C LEU A 26 -8.11 -5.81 8.47
N GLY A 27 -7.43 -4.97 9.24
CA GLY A 27 -7.58 -3.53 9.13
C GLY A 27 -7.19 -2.98 7.77
N MET A 28 -6.15 -3.53 7.14
CA MET A 28 -5.75 -3.15 5.78
C MET A 28 -6.84 -3.45 4.75
N HIS A 29 -7.59 -4.54 4.91
CA HIS A 29 -8.73 -4.84 4.03
C HIS A 29 -9.80 -3.75 4.10
N LYS A 30 -10.06 -3.20 5.30
CA LYS A 30 -11.01 -2.10 5.46
C LYS A 30 -10.53 -0.82 4.79
N MET A 31 -9.25 -0.48 4.95
CA MET A 31 -8.65 0.67 4.27
C MET A 31 -8.71 0.52 2.74
N LEU A 32 -8.31 -0.65 2.22
CA LEU A 32 -8.42 -0.95 0.79
C LEU A 32 -9.86 -0.81 0.28
N HIS A 33 -10.84 -1.39 0.99
CA HIS A 33 -12.24 -1.27 0.61
C HIS A 33 -12.70 0.20 0.56
N ASP A 34 -12.35 1.02 1.56
CA ASP A 34 -12.71 2.44 1.56
C ASP A 34 -12.07 3.20 0.40
N ALA A 35 -10.81 2.90 0.10
CA ALA A 35 -10.11 3.49 -1.03
C ALA A 35 -10.77 3.11 -2.37
N GLN A 36 -11.16 1.84 -2.54
CA GLN A 36 -11.92 1.39 -3.73
C GLN A 36 -13.28 2.10 -3.85
N ARG A 37 -14.00 2.32 -2.75
CA ARG A 37 -15.24 3.12 -2.76
C ARG A 37 -14.98 4.59 -3.12
N ALA A 38 -13.86 5.15 -2.70
CA ALA A 38 -13.47 6.50 -3.10
C ALA A 38 -13.19 6.57 -4.61
N VAL A 39 -12.54 5.55 -5.18
CA VAL A 39 -12.34 5.44 -6.64
C VAL A 39 -13.68 5.31 -7.36
N ASP A 40 -14.63 4.52 -6.86
CA ASP A 40 -15.97 4.41 -7.44
C ASP A 40 -16.68 5.77 -7.51
N ILE A 41 -16.61 6.55 -6.43
CA ILE A 41 -17.19 7.89 -6.38
C ILE A 41 -16.49 8.80 -7.38
N LEU A 42 -15.15 8.85 -7.39
CA LEU A 42 -14.38 9.70 -8.30
C LEU A 42 -14.68 9.36 -9.76
N ALA A 43 -14.68 8.08 -10.12
CA ALA A 43 -14.96 7.62 -11.48
C ALA A 43 -16.39 7.95 -11.96
N GLY A 44 -17.34 8.14 -11.04
CA GLY A 44 -18.71 8.54 -11.35
C GLY A 44 -18.93 10.05 -11.53
N LEU A 45 -17.93 10.89 -11.25
CA LEU A 45 -18.05 12.34 -11.38
C LEU A 45 -17.89 12.76 -12.85
N PRO A 46 -18.79 13.58 -13.42
CA PRO A 46 -18.69 14.02 -14.83
C PRO A 46 -17.40 14.77 -15.20
N ALA A 47 -16.74 15.36 -14.20
CA ALA A 47 -15.50 16.12 -14.38
C ALA A 47 -14.22 15.25 -14.26
N VAL A 48 -14.35 13.94 -14.01
CA VAL A 48 -13.22 13.03 -13.82
C VAL A 48 -13.13 12.07 -15.01
N ASP A 49 -11.94 11.96 -15.60
CA ASP A 49 -11.62 10.88 -16.53
C ASP A 49 -11.29 9.61 -15.74
N ALA A 50 -12.23 8.65 -15.75
CA ALA A 50 -12.11 7.40 -15.03
C ALA A 50 -10.90 6.55 -15.45
N ASN A 51 -10.32 6.79 -16.63
CA ASN A 51 -9.12 6.08 -17.12
C ASN A 51 -7.80 6.73 -16.68
N ARG A 52 -7.87 7.85 -15.96
CA ARG A 52 -6.68 8.65 -15.57
C ARG A 52 -6.62 8.95 -14.08
N ILE A 53 -7.09 8.02 -13.26
CA ILE A 53 -7.04 8.12 -11.80
C ILE A 53 -5.67 7.66 -11.31
N GLY A 54 -4.98 8.49 -10.52
CA GLY A 54 -3.74 8.14 -9.84
C GLY A 54 -3.93 8.02 -8.33
N ALA A 55 -3.04 7.28 -7.67
CA ALA A 55 -3.01 7.15 -6.21
C ALA A 55 -1.69 7.69 -5.65
N THR A 56 -1.76 8.41 -4.53
CA THR A 56 -0.57 8.82 -3.78
C THR A 56 -0.86 8.89 -2.30
N GLY A 57 0.16 8.66 -1.48
CA GLY A 57 0.05 8.83 -0.05
C GLY A 57 1.40 8.78 0.65
N HIS A 58 1.43 9.39 1.84
CA HIS A 58 2.61 9.45 2.70
C HIS A 58 2.39 8.61 3.98
N SER A 59 3.42 7.90 4.43
CA SER A 59 3.36 7.07 5.64
C SER A 59 2.24 6.02 5.57
N LEU A 60 1.24 6.08 6.46
CA LEU A 60 0.03 5.24 6.38
C LEU A 60 -0.62 5.32 4.98
N GLY A 61 -0.70 6.52 4.39
CA GLY A 61 -1.24 6.68 3.04
C GLY A 61 -0.39 6.01 1.96
N GLY A 62 0.92 5.90 2.17
CA GLY A 62 1.82 5.17 1.25
C GLY A 62 1.54 3.67 1.27
N LYS A 63 1.21 3.13 2.45
CA LYS A 63 0.73 1.73 2.61
C LYS A 63 -0.59 1.51 1.88
N GLU A 64 -1.54 2.42 2.06
CA GLU A 64 -2.84 2.36 1.36
C GLU A 64 -2.66 2.46 -0.16
N ALA A 65 -1.80 3.37 -0.64
CA ALA A 65 -1.53 3.53 -2.07
C ALA A 65 -0.96 2.26 -2.71
N LEU A 66 -0.05 1.55 -2.02
CA LEU A 66 0.46 0.26 -2.49
C LEU A 66 -0.66 -0.78 -2.65
N TYR A 67 -1.50 -0.95 -1.64
CA TYR A 67 -2.59 -1.94 -1.68
C TYR A 67 -3.65 -1.57 -2.72
N LEU A 68 -4.04 -0.29 -2.78
CA LEU A 68 -5.00 0.17 -3.78
C LEU A 68 -4.47 -0.06 -5.19
N ALA A 69 -3.20 0.28 -5.46
CA ALA A 69 -2.59 0.02 -6.75
C ALA A 69 -2.60 -1.48 -7.08
N ALA A 70 -2.23 -2.35 -6.13
CA ALA A 70 -2.15 -3.79 -6.38
C ALA A 70 -3.52 -4.44 -6.64
N PHE A 71 -4.58 -3.99 -5.99
CA PHE A 71 -5.91 -4.62 -6.02
C PHE A 71 -7.00 -3.85 -6.78
N ASP A 72 -6.68 -2.67 -7.34
CA ASP A 72 -7.58 -1.91 -8.19
C ASP A 72 -6.87 -1.48 -9.48
N GLU A 73 -7.17 -2.19 -10.57
CA GLU A 73 -6.54 -1.97 -11.88
C GLU A 73 -6.88 -0.61 -12.51
N ARG A 74 -7.89 0.11 -11.99
CA ARG A 74 -8.27 1.45 -12.44
C ARG A 74 -7.24 2.51 -12.08
N ILE A 75 -6.36 2.24 -11.11
CA ILE A 75 -5.29 3.16 -10.74
C ILE A 75 -4.21 3.15 -11.83
N ALA A 76 -4.17 4.22 -12.61
CA ALA A 76 -3.29 4.37 -13.78
C ALA A 76 -1.83 4.66 -13.41
N ALA A 77 -1.57 5.28 -12.25
CA ALA A 77 -0.21 5.57 -11.76
C ALA A 77 -0.21 5.74 -10.24
N THR A 78 0.88 5.33 -9.58
CA THR A 78 0.98 5.39 -8.11
C THR A 78 2.29 5.97 -7.62
N VAL A 79 2.22 6.77 -6.55
CA VAL A 79 3.40 7.22 -5.78
C VAL A 79 3.19 6.83 -4.31
N ALA A 80 4.06 5.98 -3.77
CA ALA A 80 4.07 5.64 -2.35
C ALA A 80 5.25 6.34 -1.67
N SER A 81 4.98 7.27 -0.76
CA SER A 81 6.00 8.00 -0.03
C SER A 81 6.14 7.47 1.38
N GLU A 82 7.33 7.00 1.75
CA GLU A 82 7.67 6.57 3.11
C GLU A 82 6.65 5.57 3.70
N GLY A 83 6.15 4.64 2.88
CA GLY A 83 5.18 3.64 3.32
C GLY A 83 5.82 2.49 4.12
N GLY A 84 7.12 2.31 3.94
CA GLY A 84 7.89 1.15 4.39
C GLY A 84 7.49 -0.08 3.61
N MET A 85 8.10 -0.33 2.45
CA MET A 85 7.67 -1.41 1.58
C MET A 85 7.92 -2.80 2.18
N GLY A 86 8.87 -2.99 3.08
CA GLY A 86 9.04 -4.28 3.77
C GLY A 86 8.10 -4.45 4.97
N PHE A 87 7.56 -5.66 5.17
CA PHE A 87 6.76 -5.97 6.38
C PHE A 87 7.45 -5.57 7.68
N ARG A 88 8.77 -5.77 7.79
CA ARG A 88 9.56 -5.45 8.98
C ARG A 88 10.19 -4.05 8.96
N PHE A 89 9.89 -3.21 7.96
CA PHE A 89 10.46 -1.86 7.89
C PHE A 89 9.72 -0.89 8.81
N THR A 90 8.45 -1.16 9.08
CA THR A 90 7.59 -0.36 9.96
C THR A 90 6.59 -1.26 10.67
N ASN A 91 5.55 -0.67 11.26
CA ASN A 91 4.52 -1.36 12.04
C ASN A 91 3.46 -2.11 11.21
N TRP A 92 3.79 -2.82 10.12
CA TRP A 92 2.79 -3.54 9.31
C TRP A 92 2.01 -4.63 10.05
N ASN A 93 2.60 -5.17 11.11
CA ASN A 93 1.98 -6.15 11.97
C ASN A 93 0.98 -5.55 12.98
N ALA A 94 0.83 -4.22 13.00
CA ALA A 94 -0.16 -3.55 13.83
C ALA A 94 -1.58 -4.02 13.45
N PRO A 95 -2.52 -4.09 14.41
CA PRO A 95 -3.84 -4.68 14.19
C PRO A 95 -4.72 -3.87 13.22
N TRP A 96 -4.38 -2.60 12.97
CA TRP A 96 -5.02 -1.81 11.93
C TRP A 96 -4.48 -2.09 10.51
N TYR A 97 -3.43 -2.88 10.35
CA TYR A 97 -2.89 -3.26 9.04
C TYR A 97 -3.09 -4.76 8.79
N LEU A 98 -2.01 -5.57 8.89
CA LEU A 98 -1.99 -6.98 8.53
C LEU A 98 -2.01 -7.92 9.75
N GLY A 99 -1.81 -7.38 10.96
CA GLY A 99 -1.74 -8.18 12.18
C GLY A 99 -0.47 -9.04 12.26
N GLN A 100 -0.35 -9.80 13.35
CA GLN A 100 0.86 -10.58 13.66
C GLN A 100 1.10 -11.78 12.73
N GLY A 101 0.16 -12.10 11.83
CA GLY A 101 0.31 -13.21 10.89
C GLY A 101 1.50 -13.04 9.94
N ILE A 102 1.90 -11.81 9.64
CA ILE A 102 3.07 -11.52 8.79
C ILE A 102 4.41 -11.73 9.51
N ASP A 103 4.38 -11.92 10.83
CA ASP A 103 5.58 -12.19 11.63
C ASP A 103 5.91 -13.70 11.69
N ASP A 104 4.99 -14.56 11.25
CA ASP A 104 5.22 -16.01 11.13
C ASP A 104 6.27 -16.28 10.05
N GLU A 105 7.40 -16.87 10.43
CA GLU A 105 8.51 -17.19 9.51
C GLU A 105 8.12 -18.17 8.40
N ARG A 106 7.00 -18.90 8.57
CA ARG A 106 6.43 -19.78 7.55
C ARG A 106 5.62 -19.03 6.50
N PHE A 107 5.30 -17.75 6.71
CA PHE A 107 4.59 -16.92 5.75
C PHE A 107 5.55 -16.50 4.62
N PRO A 108 5.41 -17.04 3.39
CA PRO A 108 6.46 -16.93 2.37
C PRO A 108 6.35 -15.67 1.52
N LEU A 109 5.47 -14.73 1.88
CA LEU A 109 5.12 -13.59 1.05
C LEU A 109 5.71 -12.28 1.60
N ASN A 110 5.83 -11.28 0.73
CA ASN A 110 6.18 -9.90 1.08
C ASN A 110 5.70 -8.93 -0.01
N HIS A 111 5.85 -7.62 0.16
CA HIS A 111 5.25 -6.65 -0.76
C HIS A 111 5.85 -6.58 -2.16
N HIS A 112 6.97 -7.25 -2.46
CA HIS A 112 7.45 -7.40 -3.84
C HIS A 112 6.40 -8.08 -4.74
N GLN A 113 5.57 -8.96 -4.18
CA GLN A 113 4.45 -9.58 -4.92
C GLN A 113 3.33 -8.57 -5.19
N LEU A 114 3.05 -7.64 -4.27
CA LEU A 114 2.11 -6.55 -4.55
C LEU A 114 2.66 -5.61 -5.64
N LEU A 115 3.95 -5.27 -5.58
CA LEU A 115 4.61 -4.52 -6.65
C LEU A 115 4.53 -5.25 -7.99
N ALA A 116 4.60 -6.58 -8.00
CA ALA A 116 4.41 -7.38 -9.21
C ALA A 116 2.97 -7.30 -9.76
N LEU A 117 1.94 -7.31 -8.89
CA LEU A 117 0.53 -7.14 -9.29
C LEU A 117 0.23 -5.75 -9.89
N VAL A 118 1.06 -4.75 -9.58
CA VAL A 118 0.91 -3.42 -10.18
C VAL A 118 1.37 -3.39 -11.65
N ALA A 119 2.28 -4.27 -12.06
CA ALA A 119 2.79 -4.30 -13.42
C ALA A 119 1.66 -4.37 -14.46
N PRO A 120 1.73 -3.62 -15.56
CA PRO A 120 2.81 -2.70 -15.96
C PRO A 120 2.60 -1.24 -15.54
N ARG A 121 1.62 -0.93 -14.69
CA ARG A 121 1.18 0.45 -14.38
C ARG A 121 2.27 1.20 -13.61
N PRO A 122 2.62 2.45 -13.95
CA PRO A 122 3.70 3.18 -13.27
C PRO A 122 3.58 3.20 -11.74
N PHE A 123 4.67 2.88 -11.05
CA PHE A 123 4.76 2.92 -9.60
C PHE A 123 6.10 3.51 -9.15
N LEU A 124 6.05 4.54 -8.31
CA LEU A 124 7.23 5.19 -7.74
C LEU A 124 7.20 5.09 -6.21
N ILE A 125 8.29 4.61 -5.64
CA ILE A 125 8.55 4.68 -4.19
C ILE A 125 9.39 5.92 -3.93
N LEU A 126 8.94 6.81 -3.05
CA LEU A 126 9.72 7.91 -2.51
C LEU A 126 10.20 7.54 -1.12
N ALA A 127 11.51 7.43 -0.97
CA ALA A 127 12.24 7.09 0.25
C ALA A 127 12.96 8.33 0.83
N GLY A 128 13.60 8.17 1.99
CA GLY A 128 14.25 9.25 2.73
C GLY A 128 15.26 8.77 3.77
N GLU A 129 15.84 7.58 3.61
CA GLU A 129 16.79 6.97 4.57
C GLU A 129 18.06 7.79 4.78
N ASN A 130 18.40 8.67 3.82
CA ASN A 130 19.49 9.63 3.94
C ASN A 130 19.31 10.66 5.08
N SER A 131 18.14 10.69 5.72
CA SER A 131 17.82 11.61 6.82
C SER A 131 17.73 10.97 8.21
N SER A 132 17.55 9.65 8.31
CA SER A 132 17.47 8.93 9.60
C SER A 132 17.45 7.40 9.42
N PRO A 133 18.09 6.63 10.31
CA PRO A 133 17.90 5.17 10.37
C PRO A 133 16.46 4.76 10.71
N SER A 134 15.63 5.71 11.18
CA SER A 134 14.19 5.52 11.41
C SER A 134 13.30 5.81 10.19
N ALA A 135 13.87 6.14 9.03
CA ALA A 135 13.11 6.30 7.80
C ALA A 135 12.31 5.02 7.52
N SER A 136 11.19 5.12 6.79
CA SER A 136 10.34 3.97 6.50
C SER A 136 10.86 3.20 5.28
N ASP A 137 11.36 3.92 4.29
CA ASP A 137 11.98 3.38 3.07
C ASP A 137 13.38 3.98 2.86
N GLY A 138 14.17 3.31 2.01
CA GLY A 138 15.55 3.70 1.74
C GLY A 138 16.19 2.83 0.67
N ASP A 139 17.51 2.85 0.59
CA ASP A 139 18.26 1.92 -0.27
C ASP A 139 17.98 0.46 0.13
N ARG A 140 17.65 0.22 1.41
CA ARG A 140 17.17 -1.08 1.90
C ARG A 140 15.89 -1.58 1.20
N THR A 141 15.16 -0.73 0.48
CA THR A 141 13.96 -1.09 -0.28
C THR A 141 14.29 -1.73 -1.64
N TRP A 142 15.51 -1.53 -2.17
CA TRP A 142 15.92 -2.06 -3.47
C TRP A 142 15.71 -3.58 -3.65
N PRO A 143 16.04 -4.45 -2.69
CA PRO A 143 15.82 -5.89 -2.85
C PRO A 143 14.36 -6.27 -3.14
N LEU A 144 13.38 -5.53 -2.58
CA LEU A 144 11.96 -5.76 -2.87
C LEU A 144 11.58 -5.27 -4.28
N VAL A 145 12.15 -4.14 -4.71
CA VAL A 145 11.97 -3.62 -6.07
C VAL A 145 12.54 -4.60 -7.09
N GLU A 146 13.77 -5.04 -6.90
CA GLU A 146 14.46 -6.00 -7.77
C GLU A 146 13.71 -7.33 -7.87
N ALA A 147 13.18 -7.84 -6.75
CA ALA A 147 12.38 -9.05 -6.73
C ALA A 147 11.06 -8.93 -7.52
N ALA A 148 10.53 -7.71 -7.69
CA ALA A 148 9.34 -7.47 -8.49
C ALA A 148 9.65 -7.32 -10.00
N LEU A 149 10.85 -6.84 -10.37
CA LEU A 149 11.22 -6.53 -11.76
C LEU A 149 11.00 -7.67 -12.78
N PRO A 150 11.15 -8.98 -12.47
CA PRO A 150 10.85 -10.04 -13.42
C PRO A 150 9.42 -9.95 -13.99
N ALA A 151 8.42 -9.67 -13.15
CA ALA A 151 7.03 -9.51 -13.59
C ALA A 151 6.86 -8.30 -14.52
N TRP A 152 7.54 -7.20 -14.22
CA TRP A 152 7.49 -5.97 -15.02
C TRP A 152 8.14 -6.14 -16.39
N ARG A 153 9.22 -6.91 -16.46
CA ARG A 153 9.95 -7.19 -17.71
C ARG A 153 9.14 -8.02 -18.71
N LEU A 154 8.10 -8.74 -18.25
CA LEU A 154 7.13 -9.40 -19.15
C LEU A 154 6.38 -8.40 -20.05
N TYR A 155 6.28 -7.14 -19.63
CA TYR A 155 5.57 -6.08 -20.35
C TYR A 155 6.49 -5.13 -21.11
N GLY A 156 7.81 -5.35 -21.08
CA GLY A 156 8.79 -4.59 -21.86
C GLY A 156 10.11 -4.34 -21.13
N ASN A 157 11.11 -3.88 -21.91
CA ASN A 157 12.49 -3.70 -21.43
C ASN A 157 12.70 -2.42 -20.61
N ARG A 158 11.66 -1.62 -20.39
CA ARG A 158 11.70 -0.39 -19.56
C ARG A 158 10.64 -0.49 -18.46
N PRO A 159 10.93 -1.21 -17.37
CA PRO A 159 10.04 -1.28 -16.21
C PRO A 159 9.67 0.12 -15.72
N ARG A 160 8.38 0.36 -15.50
CA ARG A 160 7.87 1.63 -14.94
C ARG A 160 7.75 1.54 -13.41
N LEU A 161 8.69 0.83 -12.79
CA LEU A 161 8.83 0.68 -11.34
C LEU A 161 10.11 1.40 -10.92
N GLY A 162 10.00 2.34 -10.00
CA GLY A 162 11.13 3.14 -9.54
C GLY A 162 11.16 3.32 -8.03
N LEU A 163 12.36 3.58 -7.52
CA LEU A 163 12.64 4.02 -6.17
C LEU A 163 13.52 5.27 -6.27
N TYR A 164 13.15 6.32 -5.55
CA TYR A 164 13.91 7.56 -5.39
C TYR A 164 14.15 7.79 -3.89
N ASN A 165 15.41 7.87 -3.48
CA ASN A 165 15.86 8.01 -2.08
C ASN A 165 16.66 9.30 -1.92
#